data_AF-K9YQ94-F1
#
_entry.id   AF-K9YQ94-F1
#
_cell.length_a   1.000
_cell.length_b   1.000
_cell.length_c   1.000
_cell.angle_alpha   90.00
_cell.angle_beta   90.00
_cell.angle_gamma   90.00
#
_symmetry.space_group_name_H-M   'P 1'
#
loop_
_entity.id
_entity.type
_entity.pdbx_description
1 polymer ?
#
loop_
_entity_poly.entity_id
_entity_poly.type
_entity_poly.pdbx_seq_one_letter_code
_entity_poly.pdbx_strand_id
1 'polypeptide(L)'
;MESPQRKIWLNFLSLLPSTLLSVLTIAVAFLRFYDQQDFTFLATIEQPREASNRLTVAAFVVALVAFGVEWDRRNRETAREAESERRRSAEAARTENERVERRQREIQRDRAADEERERAAEERERSARRTRIQNQGTILQIRYQVEPNEANGQALRDFLAFLQEYGE
;
A
#
# COMPACT_ATOMS: atom_id res chain seq x y z
N MET A 1 14.52 -20.53 -15.82
CA MET A 1 14.78 -20.17 -17.24
C MET A 1 14.00 -21.15 -18.10
N GLU A 2 12.90 -20.73 -18.71
CA GLU A 2 12.12 -21.60 -19.61
C GLU A 2 12.89 -21.79 -20.91
N SER A 3 13.01 -23.05 -21.38
CA SER A 3 13.76 -23.35 -22.59
C SER A 3 13.08 -22.72 -23.82
N PRO A 4 13.85 -22.15 -24.76
CA PRO A 4 13.30 -21.51 -25.96
C PRO A 4 12.39 -22.45 -26.79
N GLN A 5 12.69 -23.76 -26.76
CA GLN A 5 11.87 -24.83 -27.34
C GLN A 5 10.43 -24.85 -26.80
N ARG A 6 10.22 -24.63 -25.49
CA ARG A 6 8.90 -24.67 -24.85
C ARG A 6 8.02 -23.50 -25.27
N LYS A 7 8.62 -22.31 -25.45
CA LYS A 7 7.92 -21.11 -25.94
C LYS A 7 7.48 -21.24 -27.40
N ILE A 8 8.31 -21.85 -28.25
CA ILE A 8 7.97 -22.10 -29.66
C ILE A 8 6.80 -23.09 -29.77
N TRP A 9 6.84 -24.18 -29.00
CA TRP A 9 5.75 -25.15 -28.95
C TRP A 9 4.43 -24.55 -28.45
N LEU A 10 4.47 -23.69 -27.41
CA LEU A 10 3.28 -23.00 -26.91
C LEU A 10 2.71 -22.01 -27.93
N ASN A 11 3.55 -21.29 -28.68
CA ASN A 11 3.09 -20.40 -29.75
C ASN A 11 2.43 -21.20 -30.89
N PHE A 12 3.02 -22.32 -31.28
CA PHE A 12 2.46 -23.21 -32.30
C PHE A 12 1.11 -23.82 -31.86
N LEU A 13 1.01 -24.25 -30.60
CA LEU A 13 -0.24 -24.76 -30.02
C LEU A 13 -1.31 -23.67 -29.85
N SER A 14 -0.93 -22.41 -29.65
CA SER A 14 -1.89 -21.30 -29.61
C SER A 14 -2.38 -20.85 -30.98
N LEU A 15 -1.62 -21.14 -32.04
CA LEU A 15 -2.02 -20.84 -33.43
C LEU A 15 -2.95 -21.92 -34.00
N LEU A 16 -2.78 -23.17 -33.54
CA LEU A 16 -3.53 -24.35 -33.97
C LEU A 16 -5.06 -24.17 -34.01
N PRO A 17 -5.74 -23.59 -33.01
CA PRO A 17 -7.19 -23.49 -33.01
C PRO A 17 -7.72 -22.51 -34.06
N SER A 18 -7.03 -21.38 -34.26
CA SER A 18 -7.38 -20.37 -35.27
C SER A 18 -7.12 -20.88 -36.69
N THR A 19 -5.97 -21.53 -36.92
CA THR A 19 -5.65 -22.11 -38.23
C THR A 19 -6.54 -23.30 -38.57
N LEU A 20 -6.88 -24.15 -37.59
CA LEU A 20 -7.75 -25.31 -37.78
C LEU A 20 -9.19 -24.87 -38.09
N LEU A 21 -9.69 -23.84 -37.42
CA LEU A 21 -10.99 -23.23 -37.72
C LEU A 21 -11.04 -22.64 -39.13
N SER A 22 -9.97 -21.97 -39.55
CA SER A 22 -9.83 -21.44 -40.91
C SER A 22 -9.87 -22.55 -41.96
N VAL A 23 -9.09 -23.62 -41.76
CA VAL A 23 -9.04 -24.79 -42.67
C VAL A 23 -10.39 -25.51 -42.72
N LEU A 24 -11.06 -25.69 -41.57
CA LEU A 24 -12.39 -26.30 -41.51
C LEU A 24 -13.45 -25.45 -42.22
N THR A 25 -13.39 -24.13 -42.07
CA THR A 25 -14.33 -23.22 -42.73
C THR A 25 -14.10 -23.23 -44.25
N ILE A 26 -12.84 -23.28 -44.70
CA ILE A 26 -12.49 -23.45 -46.12
C ILE A 26 -13.00 -24.80 -46.64
N ALA A 27 -12.81 -25.90 -45.90
CA ALA A 27 -13.28 -27.23 -46.29
C ALA A 27 -14.81 -27.30 -46.37
N VAL A 28 -15.53 -26.71 -45.41
CA VAL A 28 -17.00 -26.61 -45.42
C VAL A 28 -17.49 -25.79 -46.62
N ALA A 29 -16.85 -24.66 -46.92
CA ALA A 29 -17.17 -23.86 -48.11
C ALA A 29 -16.94 -24.63 -49.40
N PHE A 30 -15.84 -25.38 -49.49
CA PHE A 30 -15.47 -26.18 -50.67
C PHE A 30 -16.49 -27.30 -50.95
N LEU A 31 -16.90 -28.03 -49.90
CA LEU A 31 -17.91 -29.10 -49.98
C LEU A 31 -19.33 -28.59 -50.23
N ARG A 32 -19.61 -27.34 -49.88
CA ARG A 32 -20.93 -26.73 -50.08
C ARG A 32 -21.08 -26.09 -51.46
N PHE A 33 -19.98 -25.63 -52.06
CA PHE A 33 -20.00 -24.88 -53.33
C PHE A 33 -19.76 -25.76 -54.56
N TYR A 34 -19.06 -26.90 -54.42
CA TYR A 34 -18.92 -27.88 -55.50
C TYR A 34 -19.97 -29.00 -55.37
N ASP A 35 -20.84 -29.16 -56.37
CA ASP A 35 -21.88 -30.19 -56.42
C ASP A 35 -21.45 -31.40 -57.27
N GLN A 36 -22.18 -32.50 -57.14
CA GLN A 36 -21.92 -33.87 -57.65
C GLN A 36 -21.53 -33.99 -59.14
N GLN A 37 -21.69 -32.94 -59.96
CA GLN A 37 -21.43 -32.95 -61.40
C GLN A 37 -19.97 -32.63 -61.79
N ASP A 38 -19.19 -31.98 -60.92
CA ASP A 38 -17.78 -31.63 -61.21
C ASP A 38 -16.78 -32.70 -60.74
N PHE A 39 -17.24 -33.77 -60.08
CA PHE A 39 -16.39 -34.78 -59.45
C PHE A 39 -16.47 -36.14 -60.14
N THR A 40 -16.00 -36.22 -61.39
CA THR A 40 -15.79 -37.52 -62.07
C THR A 40 -14.65 -38.34 -61.45
N PHE A 41 -13.85 -37.76 -60.53
CA PHE A 41 -12.69 -38.39 -59.90
C PHE A 41 -12.96 -38.95 -58.49
N LEU A 42 -14.11 -38.67 -57.86
CA LEU A 42 -14.43 -39.09 -56.48
C LEU A 42 -15.75 -39.87 -56.42
N ALA A 43 -15.86 -40.93 -57.23
CA ALA A 43 -16.96 -41.90 -57.20
C ALA A 43 -17.09 -42.71 -55.87
N THR A 44 -16.40 -42.30 -54.81
CA THR A 44 -16.31 -43.01 -53.52
C THR A 44 -17.09 -42.32 -52.40
N ILE A 45 -17.55 -41.07 -52.57
CA ILE A 45 -18.31 -40.35 -51.53
C ILE A 45 -19.80 -40.38 -51.87
N GLU A 46 -20.49 -41.34 -51.28
CA GLU A 46 -21.89 -41.69 -51.58
C GLU A 46 -22.90 -40.58 -51.18
N GLN A 47 -22.55 -39.64 -50.28
CA GLN A 47 -23.46 -38.59 -49.77
C GLN A 47 -22.74 -37.27 -49.37
N PRO A 48 -22.51 -36.33 -50.31
CA PRO A 48 -21.75 -35.10 -50.06
C PRO A 48 -22.39 -34.13 -49.05
N ARG A 49 -23.74 -34.07 -48.99
CA ARG A 49 -24.46 -33.20 -48.05
C ARG A 49 -24.33 -33.66 -46.60
N GLU A 50 -24.34 -34.96 -46.34
CA GLU A 50 -24.11 -35.49 -44.99
C GLU A 50 -22.68 -35.22 -44.51
N ALA A 51 -21.70 -35.38 -45.39
CA ALA A 51 -20.29 -35.08 -45.09
C ALA A 51 -20.09 -33.59 -44.72
N SER A 52 -20.74 -32.68 -45.44
CA SER A 52 -20.71 -31.23 -45.14
C SER A 52 -21.32 -30.91 -43.77
N ASN A 53 -22.44 -31.52 -43.41
CA ASN A 53 -23.08 -31.30 -42.10
C ASN A 53 -22.17 -31.77 -40.96
N ARG A 54 -21.54 -32.95 -41.10
CA ARG A 54 -20.58 -33.48 -40.11
C ARG A 54 -19.36 -32.59 -39.95
N LEU A 55 -18.82 -32.05 -41.05
CA LEU A 55 -17.70 -31.10 -41.02
C LEU A 55 -18.07 -29.75 -40.41
N THR A 56 -19.30 -29.29 -40.61
CA THR A 56 -19.80 -28.06 -39.99
C THR A 56 -19.87 -28.21 -38.48
N VAL A 57 -20.41 -29.32 -37.98
CA VAL A 57 -20.43 -29.61 -36.54
C VAL A 57 -19.01 -29.71 -35.98
N ALA A 58 -18.09 -30.39 -36.69
CA ALA A 58 -16.69 -30.45 -36.29
C ALA A 58 -16.03 -29.05 -36.23
N ALA A 59 -16.33 -28.17 -37.19
CA ALA A 59 -15.86 -26.78 -37.20
C ALA A 59 -16.37 -25.99 -35.99
N PHE A 60 -17.64 -26.16 -35.62
CA PHE A 60 -18.21 -25.54 -34.43
C PHE A 60 -17.58 -26.06 -33.13
N VAL A 61 -17.35 -27.36 -33.02
CA VAL A 61 -16.69 -27.94 -31.83
C VAL A 61 -15.26 -27.40 -31.71
N VAL A 62 -14.51 -27.35 -32.81
CA VAL A 62 -13.17 -26.75 -32.83
C VAL A 62 -13.21 -25.27 -32.45
N ALA A 63 -14.19 -24.51 -32.92
CA ALA A 63 -14.38 -23.11 -32.55
C ALA A 63 -14.61 -22.91 -31.05
N LEU A 64 -15.42 -23.77 -30.44
CA LEU A 64 -15.69 -23.71 -29.00
C LEU A 64 -14.46 -24.07 -28.17
N VAL A 65 -13.69 -25.09 -28.61
CA VAL A 65 -12.42 -25.44 -27.95
C VAL A 65 -11.40 -24.31 -28.09
N ALA A 66 -11.28 -23.72 -29.29
CA ALA A 66 -10.42 -22.57 -29.57
C ALA A 66 -10.75 -21.40 -28.63
N PHE A 67 -12.03 -21.06 -28.56
CA PHE A 67 -12.54 -19.99 -27.72
C PHE A 67 -12.30 -20.27 -26.24
N GLY A 68 -12.55 -21.49 -25.77
CA GLY A 68 -12.32 -21.87 -24.37
C GLY A 68 -10.85 -21.79 -23.96
N VAL A 69 -9.93 -22.21 -24.82
CA VAL A 69 -8.48 -22.12 -24.56
C VAL A 69 -8.02 -20.66 -24.53
N GLU A 70 -8.48 -19.85 -25.48
CA GLU A 70 -8.14 -18.42 -25.51
C GLU A 70 -8.73 -17.68 -24.31
N TRP A 71 -9.95 -18.03 -23.90
CA TRP A 71 -10.59 -17.50 -22.70
C TRP A 71 -9.82 -17.85 -21.43
N ASP A 72 -9.40 -19.11 -21.25
CA ASP A 72 -8.59 -19.53 -20.10
C ASP A 72 -7.24 -18.80 -20.07
N ARG A 73 -6.59 -18.66 -21.23
CA ARG A 73 -5.34 -17.90 -21.37
C ARG A 73 -5.55 -16.45 -20.94
N ARG A 74 -6.55 -15.77 -21.51
CA ARG A 74 -6.89 -14.38 -21.20
C ARG A 74 -7.22 -14.21 -19.73
N ASN A 75 -7.99 -15.12 -19.15
CA ASN A 75 -8.37 -15.08 -17.74
C ASN A 75 -7.14 -15.20 -16.80
N ARG A 76 -6.17 -16.04 -17.15
CA ARG A 76 -4.90 -16.14 -16.39
C ARG A 76 -4.06 -14.87 -16.50
N GLU A 77 -4.04 -14.22 -17.67
CA GLU A 77 -3.35 -12.93 -17.84
C GLU A 77 -3.98 -11.85 -16.96
N THR A 78 -5.31 -11.71 -17.01
CA THR A 78 -6.05 -10.76 -16.15
C THR A 78 -5.84 -11.06 -14.66
N ALA A 79 -5.81 -12.34 -14.25
CA ALA A 79 -5.55 -12.71 -12.86
C ALA A 79 -4.14 -12.30 -12.39
N ARG A 80 -3.13 -12.42 -13.27
CA ARG A 80 -1.76 -11.97 -12.97
C ARG A 80 -1.66 -10.45 -12.89
N GLU A 81 -2.35 -9.73 -13.76
CA GLU A 81 -2.41 -8.27 -13.72
C GLU A 81 -3.04 -7.80 -12.41
N ALA A 82 -4.19 -8.37 -12.04
CA ALA A 82 -4.86 -8.07 -10.78
C ALA A 82 -3.99 -8.40 -9.55
N GLU A 83 -3.25 -9.51 -9.58
CA GLU A 83 -2.30 -9.82 -8.51
C GLU A 83 -1.14 -8.81 -8.45
N SER A 84 -0.60 -8.41 -9.60
CA SER A 84 0.47 -7.41 -9.68
C SER A 84 0.01 -6.05 -9.14
N GLU A 85 -1.23 -5.65 -9.43
CA GLU A 85 -1.83 -4.42 -8.92
C GLU A 85 -2.05 -4.49 -7.41
N ARG A 86 -2.57 -5.62 -6.92
CA ARG A 86 -2.72 -5.87 -5.48
C ARG A 86 -1.39 -5.83 -4.73
N ARG A 87 -0.32 -6.38 -5.33
CA ARG A 87 1.03 -6.33 -4.73
C ARG A 87 1.54 -4.89 -4.68
N ARG A 88 1.40 -4.13 -5.78
CA ARG A 88 1.79 -2.72 -5.85
C ARG A 88 1.01 -1.86 -4.85
N SER A 89 -0.30 -2.06 -4.74
CA SER A 89 -1.13 -1.31 -3.79
C SER A 89 -0.82 -1.67 -2.34
N ALA A 90 -0.58 -2.95 -2.04
CA ALA A 90 -0.15 -3.38 -0.71
C ALA A 90 1.23 -2.83 -0.32
N GLU A 91 2.18 -2.78 -1.25
CA GLU A 91 3.50 -2.20 -1.02
C GLU A 91 3.44 -0.68 -0.82
N ALA A 92 2.63 0.02 -1.62
CA ALA A 92 2.37 1.44 -1.44
C ALA A 92 1.73 1.74 -0.07
N ALA A 93 0.73 0.93 0.34
CA ALA A 93 0.08 1.06 1.64
C ALA A 93 1.05 0.79 2.80
N ARG A 94 1.94 -0.20 2.69
CA ARG A 94 3.00 -0.45 3.69
C ARG A 94 3.94 0.74 3.82
N THR A 95 4.42 1.26 2.69
CA THR A 95 5.32 2.42 2.67
C THR A 95 4.67 3.65 3.32
N GLU A 96 3.38 3.89 3.05
CA GLU A 96 2.67 5.00 3.66
C GLU A 96 2.45 4.80 5.17
N ASN A 97 2.10 3.59 5.60
CA ASN A 97 1.98 3.27 7.02
C ASN A 97 3.31 3.48 7.77
N GLU A 98 4.44 3.07 7.19
CA GLU A 98 5.77 3.32 7.78
C GLU A 98 6.07 4.81 7.91
N ARG A 99 5.67 5.63 6.93
CA ARG A 99 5.82 7.10 7.00
C ARG A 99 4.96 7.72 8.08
N VAL A 100 3.72 7.26 8.21
CA VAL A 100 2.79 7.71 9.27
C VAL A 100 3.35 7.34 10.64
N GLU A 101 3.84 6.10 10.80
CA GLU A 101 4.41 5.65 12.07
C GLU A 101 5.67 6.43 12.44
N ARG A 102 6.57 6.70 11.48
CA ARG A 102 7.74 7.55 11.71
C ARG A 102 7.34 8.95 12.18
N ARG A 103 6.37 9.58 11.50
CA ARG A 103 5.85 10.90 11.90
C ARG A 103 5.24 10.87 13.30
N GLN A 104 4.49 9.83 13.64
CA GLN A 104 3.94 9.70 14.99
C GLN A 104 5.03 9.56 16.06
N ARG A 105 6.08 8.79 15.80
CA ARG A 105 7.22 8.65 16.72
C ARG A 105 7.97 9.97 16.90
N GLU A 106 8.12 10.75 15.83
CA GLU A 106 8.73 12.08 15.88
C GLU A 106 7.88 13.04 16.73
N ILE A 107 6.58 13.11 16.48
CA ILE A 107 5.64 13.93 17.28
C ILE A 107 5.67 13.53 18.76
N GLN A 108 5.74 12.23 19.07
CA GLN A 108 5.82 11.77 20.47
C GLN A 108 7.14 12.19 21.12
N ARG A 109 8.26 12.12 20.39
CA ARG A 109 9.56 12.58 20.90
C ARG A 109 9.59 14.08 21.14
N ASP A 110 9.04 14.85 20.20
CA ASP A 110 8.97 16.30 20.31
C ASP A 110 8.13 16.70 21.53
N ARG A 111 6.96 16.07 21.72
CA ARG A 111 6.13 16.29 22.92
C ARG A 111 6.87 15.95 24.20
N ALA A 112 7.56 14.81 24.25
CA ALA A 112 8.33 14.43 25.43
C ALA A 112 9.46 15.41 25.73
N ALA A 113 10.14 15.92 24.69
CA ALA A 113 11.19 16.92 24.83
C ALA A 113 10.64 18.28 25.29
N ASP A 114 9.47 18.68 24.80
CA ASP A 114 8.82 19.91 25.23
C ASP A 114 8.33 19.83 26.68
N GLU A 115 7.75 18.70 27.10
CA GLU A 115 7.41 18.46 28.51
C GLU A 115 8.65 18.50 29.42
N GLU A 116 9.78 17.94 29.00
CA GLU A 116 11.02 17.99 29.76
C GLU A 116 11.55 19.43 29.90
N ARG A 117 11.47 20.22 28.81
CA ARG A 117 11.85 21.63 28.84
C ARG A 117 10.96 22.44 29.78
N GLU A 118 9.66 22.18 29.78
CA GLU A 118 8.70 22.85 30.66
C GLU A 118 8.99 22.52 32.12
N ARG A 119 9.17 21.24 32.47
CA ARG A 119 9.55 20.84 33.83
C ARG A 119 10.87 21.49 34.27
N ALA A 120 11.87 21.51 33.40
CA ALA A 120 13.14 22.16 33.70
C ALA A 120 13.00 23.68 33.87
N ALA A 121 12.09 24.33 33.12
CA ALA A 121 11.79 25.74 33.28
C ALA A 121 11.09 26.02 34.62
N GLU A 122 10.09 25.21 34.99
CA GLU A 122 9.42 25.31 36.29
C GLU A 122 10.39 25.11 37.46
N GLU A 123 11.27 24.11 37.38
CA GLU A 123 12.27 23.86 38.42
C GLU A 123 13.24 25.04 38.57
N ARG A 124 13.68 25.63 37.45
CA ARG A 124 14.51 26.84 37.47
C ARG A 124 13.77 28.01 38.10
N GLU A 125 12.49 28.20 37.79
CA GLU A 125 11.69 29.27 38.38
C GLU A 125 11.50 29.07 39.89
N ARG A 126 11.18 27.86 40.34
CA ARG A 126 11.07 27.52 41.76
C ARG A 126 12.40 27.74 42.49
N SER A 127 13.51 27.31 41.89
CA SER A 127 14.85 27.53 42.41
C SER A 127 15.19 29.02 42.51
N ALA A 128 14.97 29.78 41.44
CA ALA A 128 15.20 31.23 41.42
C ALA A 128 14.33 31.97 42.44
N ARG A 129 13.07 31.57 42.61
CA ARG A 129 12.16 32.12 43.63
C ARG A 129 12.69 31.85 45.03
N ARG A 130 13.12 30.62 45.33
CA ARG A 130 13.74 30.26 46.62
C ARG A 130 15.01 31.07 46.89
N THR A 131 15.91 31.18 45.91
CA THR A 131 17.13 31.99 46.05
C THR A 131 16.81 33.46 46.28
N ARG A 132 15.81 34.02 45.60
CA ARG A 132 15.38 35.41 45.79
C ARG A 132 14.88 35.67 47.21
N ILE A 133 14.06 34.77 47.74
CA ILE A 133 13.54 34.82 49.11
C ILE A 133 14.69 34.73 50.13
N GLN A 134 15.60 33.77 49.95
CA GLN A 134 16.77 33.61 50.82
C GLN A 134 17.64 34.87 50.82
N ASN A 135 17.98 35.40 49.64
CA ASN A 135 18.77 36.62 49.51
C ASN A 135 18.10 37.82 50.19
N GLN A 136 16.79 37.99 50.05
CA GLN A 136 16.05 39.05 50.73
C GLN A 136 16.11 38.91 52.26
N GLY A 137 15.89 37.70 52.78
CA GLY A 137 16.02 37.44 54.22
C GLY A 137 17.42 37.74 54.75
N THR A 138 18.46 37.28 54.05
CA THR A 138 19.87 37.54 54.42
C THR A 138 20.18 39.04 54.43
N ILE A 139 19.72 39.80 53.43
CA ILE A 139 19.94 41.25 53.36
C ILE A 139 19.26 41.96 54.55
N LEU A 140 18.01 41.61 54.88
CA LEU A 140 17.30 42.21 56.00
C LEU A 140 17.96 41.89 57.35
N GLN A 141 18.42 40.65 57.52
CA GLN A 141 19.15 40.23 58.72
C GLN A 141 20.48 40.98 58.87
N ILE A 142 21.28 41.09 57.80
CA ILE A 142 22.53 41.85 57.81
C ILE A 142 22.25 43.32 58.15
N ARG A 143 21.23 43.92 57.52
CA ARG A 143 20.88 45.33 57.77
C ARG A 143 20.51 45.57 59.24
N TYR A 144 19.75 44.67 59.86
CA TYR A 144 19.42 44.77 61.28
C TYR A 144 20.64 44.57 62.20
N GLN A 145 21.58 43.69 61.85
CA GLN A 145 22.81 43.49 62.63
C GLN A 145 23.78 44.67 62.55
N VAL A 146 23.89 45.29 61.37
CA VAL A 146 24.75 46.47 61.16
C VAL A 146 24.14 47.71 61.81
N GLU A 147 22.82 47.89 61.69
CA GLU A 147 22.07 49.02 62.26
C GLU A 147 20.82 48.51 63.00
N PRO A 148 20.94 48.19 64.30
CA PRO A 148 19.81 47.76 65.11
C PRO A 148 18.93 48.97 65.46
N ASN A 149 18.00 49.28 64.57
CA ASN A 149 16.98 50.31 64.76
C ASN A 149 15.57 49.73 64.59
N GLU A 150 14.57 50.47 65.06
CA GLU A 150 13.19 50.00 65.13
C GLU A 150 12.57 49.80 63.74
N ALA A 151 12.97 50.61 62.75
CA ALA A 151 12.54 50.47 61.36
C ALA A 151 13.05 49.18 60.70
N ASN A 152 14.33 48.84 60.87
CA ASN A 152 14.93 47.62 60.35
C ASN A 152 14.36 46.38 61.07
N GLY A 153 14.08 46.49 62.37
CA GLY A 153 13.42 45.44 63.15
C GLY A 153 11.97 45.19 62.71
N GLN A 154 11.21 46.25 62.39
CA GLN A 154 9.87 46.14 61.82
C GLN A 154 9.90 45.42 60.47
N ALA A 155 10.77 45.86 59.55
CA ALA A 155 10.88 45.27 58.21
C ALA A 155 11.26 43.78 58.23
N LEU A 156 12.12 43.36 59.17
CA LEU A 156 12.47 41.95 59.34
C LEU A 156 11.29 41.12 59.90
N ARG A 157 10.54 41.66 60.87
CA ARG A 157 9.34 41.01 61.41
C ARG A 157 8.24 40.87 60.37
N ASP A 158 8.01 41.91 59.57
CA ASP A 158 7.02 41.90 58.49
C ASP A 158 7.37 40.86 57.43
N PHE A 159 8.65 40.73 57.06
CA PHE A 159 9.11 39.70 56.13
C PHE A 159 8.97 38.28 56.70
N LEU A 160 9.26 38.07 57.98
CA LEU A 160 9.06 36.77 58.64
C LEU A 160 7.57 36.39 58.72
N ALA A 161 6.70 37.36 59.01
CA ALA A 161 5.24 37.16 58.97
C ALA A 161 4.76 36.80 57.55
N PHE A 162 5.26 37.48 56.52
CA PHE A 162 4.99 37.14 55.13
C PHE A 162 5.39 35.70 54.78
N LEU A 163 6.55 35.23 55.24
CA LEU A 163 6.97 33.84 55.03
C LEU A 163 6.13 32.83 55.81
N GLN A 164 5.59 33.21 56.97
CA GLN A 164 4.68 32.35 57.75
C GLN A 164 3.31 32.22 57.08
N GLU A 165 2.84 33.26 56.39
CA GLU A 165 1.54 33.28 55.71
C GLU A 165 1.60 32.66 54.30
N TYR A 166 2.70 32.84 53.56
CA TYR A 166 2.84 32.44 52.15
C TYR A 166 3.96 31.42 51.88
N GLY A 167 4.45 30.73 52.92
CA GLY A 167 5.62 29.84 52.89
C GLY A 167 5.43 28.45 52.30
N GLU A 168 4.27 28.14 51.71
CA GLU A 168 3.98 26.89 50.95
C GLU A 168 4.29 27.07 49.45
#